data_AF-A0A235MAS0-F1
#
_entry.id   AF-A0A235MAS0-F1
#
_cell.length_a   1.000
_cell.length_b   1.000
_cell.length_c   1.000
_cell.angle_alpha   90.00
_cell.angle_beta   90.00
_cell.angle_gamma   90.00
#
_symmetry.space_group_name_H-M   'P 1'
#
loop_
_entity.id
_entity.type
_entity.pdbx_description
1 polymer ?
#
loop_
_entity_poly.entity_id
_entity_poly.type
_entity_poly.pdbx_seq_one_letter_code
_entity_poly.pdbx_strand_id
1 'polypeptide(L)'
;MESNTLHRGRLIDHILLVVEDFEASKNFYTAVLSALEIPVITTANEYLLADELVVASRHSPEAAGKLTGRHHLAFQARDRDMVDAFYHAALTHGGRDNGAPGERHYHPGYYAAFVLDPQGNNIEAVYHGKAERSAGSVAISFTQ
;
A
#
# COMPACT_ATOMS: atom_id res chain seq x y z
N MET A 1 -19.16 16.44 17.53
CA MET A 1 -17.73 16.56 17.16
C MET A 1 -17.36 15.25 16.53
N GLU A 2 -17.10 15.23 15.22
CA GLU A 2 -16.60 14.04 14.55
C GLU A 2 -15.13 13.86 14.94
N SER A 3 -14.80 12.72 15.54
CA SER A 3 -13.43 12.38 15.87
C SER A 3 -12.70 11.93 14.61
N ASN A 4 -11.69 12.69 14.18
CA ASN A 4 -10.74 12.23 13.16
C ASN A 4 -9.78 11.23 13.80
N THR A 5 -10.14 9.95 13.76
CA THR A 5 -9.30 8.85 14.27
C THR A 5 -8.39 8.33 13.16
N LEU A 6 -7.08 8.24 13.44
CA LEU A 6 -6.08 7.64 12.57
C LEU A 6 -5.61 6.29 13.14
N HIS A 7 -5.20 5.38 12.27
CA HIS A 7 -4.61 4.08 12.60
C HIS A 7 -3.13 4.09 12.14
N ARG A 8 -2.14 3.78 12.99
CA ARG A 8 -0.69 3.78 12.60
C ARG A 8 0.09 2.56 13.09
N GLY A 9 1.15 2.21 12.38
CA GLY A 9 2.27 1.37 12.76
C GLY A 9 3.35 2.17 13.51
N ARG A 10 4.11 1.51 14.41
CA ARG A 10 4.96 2.22 15.39
C ARG A 10 6.38 2.57 14.90
N LEU A 11 6.77 2.20 13.68
CA LEU A 11 8.15 2.38 13.19
C LEU A 11 8.28 3.44 12.10
N ILE A 12 7.32 3.53 11.18
CA ILE A 12 7.33 4.44 10.05
C ILE A 12 6.09 5.31 10.19
N ASP A 13 6.24 6.63 10.16
CA ASP A 13 5.07 7.53 10.26
C ASP A 13 4.33 7.63 8.93
N HIS A 14 5.09 7.82 7.86
CA HIS A 14 4.63 7.79 6.49
C HIS A 14 5.81 7.65 5.52
N ILE A 15 5.52 7.23 4.29
CA ILE A 15 6.45 7.17 3.16
C ILE A 15 5.86 7.95 1.99
N LEU A 16 6.70 8.73 1.29
CA LEU A 16 6.36 9.38 0.03
C LEU A 16 7.04 8.67 -1.14
N LEU A 17 6.25 8.13 -2.05
CA LEU A 17 6.68 7.72 -3.38
C LEU A 17 6.40 8.83 -4.39
N VAL A 18 7.46 9.39 -4.97
CA VAL A 18 7.40 10.33 -6.08
C VAL A 18 7.50 9.54 -7.38
N VAL A 19 6.47 9.65 -8.21
CA VAL A 19 6.28 8.87 -9.44
C VAL A 19 6.25 9.77 -10.68
N GLU A 20 6.62 9.21 -11.83
CA GLU A 20 6.60 9.95 -13.09
C GLU A 20 5.17 10.01 -13.67
N ASP A 21 4.50 8.86 -13.73
CA ASP A 21 3.13 8.74 -14.21
C ASP A 21 2.18 8.57 -13.02
N PHE A 22 1.64 9.70 -12.55
CA PHE A 22 0.74 9.73 -11.41
C PHE A 22 -0.60 9.07 -11.69
N GLU A 23 -1.17 9.21 -12.90
CA GLU A 23 -2.47 8.63 -13.21
C GLU A 23 -2.41 7.10 -13.27
N ALA A 24 -1.36 6.53 -13.89
CA ALA A 24 -1.14 5.09 -13.88
C ALA A 24 -0.94 4.57 -12.44
N SER A 25 -0.13 5.28 -11.65
CA SER A 25 0.15 4.90 -10.26
C SER A 25 -1.10 5.03 -9.39
N LYS A 26 -1.90 6.08 -9.54
CA LYS A 26 -3.16 6.30 -8.84
C LYS A 26 -4.13 5.17 -9.11
N ASN A 27 -4.35 4.83 -10.37
CA ASN A 27 -5.25 3.73 -10.75
C ASN A 27 -4.78 2.38 -10.15
N PHE A 28 -3.48 2.10 -10.21
CA PHE A 28 -2.89 0.92 -9.61
C PHE A 28 -3.08 0.88 -8.08
N TYR A 29 -2.64 1.93 -7.37
CA TYR A 29 -2.67 1.98 -5.91
C TYR A 29 -4.11 2.00 -5.37
N THR A 30 -5.03 2.73 -6.01
CA THR A 30 -6.46 2.68 -5.65
C THR A 30 -7.03 1.26 -5.74
N ALA A 31 -6.72 0.52 -6.81
CA ALA A 31 -7.24 -0.84 -6.99
C ALA A 31 -6.67 -1.83 -5.96
N VAL A 32 -5.35 -1.85 -5.77
CA VAL A 32 -4.70 -2.82 -4.88
C VAL A 32 -4.99 -2.53 -3.40
N LEU A 33 -5.08 -1.25 -3.01
CA LEU A 33 -5.41 -0.87 -1.64
C LEU A 33 -6.89 -1.07 -1.33
N SER A 34 -7.78 -0.91 -2.32
CA SER A 34 -9.18 -1.31 -2.17
C SER A 34 -9.34 -2.81 -1.94
N ALA A 35 -8.54 -3.66 -2.57
CA ALA A 35 -8.55 -5.11 -2.32
C ALA A 35 -8.07 -5.45 -0.90
N LEU A 36 -7.24 -4.59 -0.30
CA LEU A 36 -6.77 -4.68 1.08
C LEU A 36 -7.68 -3.97 2.08
N GLU A 37 -8.81 -3.41 1.63
CA GLU A 37 -9.75 -2.61 2.44
C GLU A 37 -9.10 -1.36 3.08
N ILE A 38 -8.05 -0.82 2.45
CA ILE A 38 -7.38 0.41 2.86
C ILE A 38 -7.99 1.58 2.07
N PRO A 39 -8.62 2.56 2.75
CA PRO A 39 -9.18 3.73 2.08
C PRO A 39 -8.09 4.58 1.40
N VAL A 40 -8.40 5.06 0.20
CA VAL A 40 -7.53 5.98 -0.56
C VAL A 40 -8.20 7.33 -0.67
N ILE A 41 -7.45 8.39 -0.36
CA ILE A 41 -7.88 9.78 -0.50
C ILE A 41 -7.04 10.40 -1.61
N THR A 42 -7.68 10.83 -2.69
CA THR A 42 -7.02 11.57 -3.79
C THR A 42 -7.18 13.06 -3.59
N THR A 43 -6.16 13.84 -3.94
CA THR A 43 -6.17 15.30 -3.81
C THR A 43 -6.12 16.01 -5.16
N ALA A 44 -6.39 17.32 -5.16
CA ALA A 44 -6.26 18.15 -6.35
C ALA A 44 -4.79 18.46 -6.73
N ASN A 45 -3.83 18.20 -5.83
CA ASN A 45 -2.42 18.55 -6.00
C ASN A 45 -1.59 17.37 -6.55
N GLU A 46 -2.21 16.47 -7.32
CA GLU A 46 -1.56 15.30 -7.92
C GLU A 46 -0.88 14.35 -6.91
N TYR A 47 -1.52 14.12 -5.76
CA TYR A 47 -1.11 13.07 -4.84
C TYR A 47 -2.30 12.32 -4.25
N LEU A 48 -2.04 11.11 -3.74
CA LEU A 48 -2.97 10.32 -2.96
C LEU A 48 -2.36 9.95 -1.62
N LEU A 49 -3.21 9.73 -0.62
CA LEU A 49 -2.85 9.19 0.69
C LEU A 49 -3.65 7.91 0.94
N ALA A 50 -2.98 6.94 1.57
CA ALA A 50 -3.59 5.71 2.04
C ALA A 50 -2.84 5.23 3.28
N ASP A 51 -3.43 5.50 4.44
CA ASP A 51 -2.76 5.28 5.73
C ASP A 51 -1.37 5.95 5.77
N GLU A 52 -0.30 5.19 5.97
CA GLU A 52 1.09 5.66 6.00
C GLU A 52 1.70 5.88 4.60
N LEU A 53 1.02 5.52 3.52
CA LEU A 53 1.52 5.70 2.16
C LEU A 53 1.03 7.01 1.55
N VAL A 54 1.97 7.76 0.97
CA VAL A 54 1.69 8.87 0.06
C VAL A 54 2.32 8.56 -1.30
N VAL A 55 1.55 8.72 -2.38
CA VAL A 55 2.06 8.63 -3.76
C VAL A 55 1.77 9.94 -4.46
N ALA A 56 2.79 10.59 -4.99
CA ALA A 56 2.69 11.92 -5.59
C ALA A 56 3.37 11.97 -6.96
N SER A 57 2.78 12.75 -7.87
CA SER A 57 3.43 13.20 -9.10
C SER A 57 4.74 13.92 -8.77
N ARG A 58 5.76 13.80 -9.63
CA ARG A 58 6.96 14.64 -9.55
C ARG A 58 6.67 16.14 -9.65
N HIS A 59 5.49 16.51 -10.14
CA HIS A 59 5.05 17.90 -10.28
C HIS A 59 4.17 18.39 -9.12
N SER A 60 3.78 17.49 -8.21
CA SER A 60 3.06 17.85 -6.99
C SER A 60 3.90 18.83 -6.15
N PRO A 61 3.30 19.87 -5.56
CA PRO A 61 3.99 20.76 -4.63
C PRO A 61 4.47 20.06 -3.36
N GLU A 62 3.89 18.90 -3.04
CA GLU A 62 4.32 18.02 -1.95
C GLU A 62 5.55 17.16 -2.34
N ALA A 63 5.91 17.10 -3.63
CA ALA A 63 7.09 16.38 -4.12
C ALA A 63 8.28 17.33 -4.35
N ALA A 64 9.48 16.91 -3.94
CA ALA A 64 10.73 17.64 -4.21
C ALA A 64 11.24 17.50 -5.67
N GLY A 65 10.36 17.13 -6.62
CA GLY A 65 10.66 17.01 -8.05
C GLY A 65 11.51 15.82 -8.49
N LYS A 66 11.98 14.99 -7.56
CA LYS A 66 12.85 13.83 -7.83
C LYS A 66 12.08 12.53 -7.63
N LEU A 67 12.15 11.65 -8.63
CA LEU A 67 11.58 10.31 -8.54
C LEU A 67 12.22 9.54 -7.38
N THR A 68 11.39 8.84 -6.61
CA THR A 68 11.86 8.02 -5.49
C THR A 68 12.70 6.84 -6.00
N GLY A 69 12.36 6.26 -7.15
CA GLY A 69 13.04 5.08 -7.71
C GLY A 69 12.48 3.77 -7.14
N ARG A 70 13.16 2.64 -7.39
CA ARG A 70 12.64 1.30 -7.04
C ARG A 70 12.69 1.00 -5.55
N HIS A 71 11.52 0.78 -4.96
CA HIS A 71 11.36 0.41 -3.56
C HIS A 71 10.61 -0.91 -3.43
N HIS A 72 10.78 -1.56 -2.27
CA HIS A 72 9.95 -2.68 -1.88
C HIS A 72 9.05 -2.26 -0.71
N LEU A 73 7.75 -2.42 -0.89
CA LEU A 73 6.74 -2.11 0.13
C LEU A 73 5.81 -3.32 0.27
N ALA A 74 5.59 -3.75 1.51
CA ALA A 74 4.72 -4.88 1.83
C ALA A 74 3.53 -4.42 2.67
N PHE A 75 2.33 -4.69 2.19
CA PHE A 75 1.08 -4.40 2.88
C PHE A 75 0.56 -5.64 3.59
N GLN A 76 -0.04 -5.44 4.76
CA GLN A 76 -0.61 -6.54 5.53
C GLN A 76 -1.97 -6.92 4.98
N ALA A 77 -2.14 -8.19 4.63
CA ALA A 77 -3.42 -8.82 4.36
C ALA A 77 -3.91 -9.57 5.60
N ARG A 78 -5.24 -9.65 5.77
CA ARG A 78 -5.85 -10.33 6.93
C ARG A 78 -5.94 -11.86 6.76
N ASP A 79 -5.91 -12.34 5.52
CA ASP A 79 -6.05 -13.74 5.12
C ASP A 79 -5.44 -13.98 3.73
N ARG A 80 -5.47 -15.24 3.27
CA ARG A 80 -4.94 -15.64 1.95
C ARG A 80 -5.78 -15.11 0.80
N ASP A 81 -7.10 -15.11 0.94
CA ASP A 81 -8.04 -14.64 -0.10
C ASP A 81 -7.79 -13.16 -0.44
N MET A 82 -7.47 -12.34 0.56
CA MET A 82 -7.10 -10.94 0.39
C MET A 82 -5.76 -10.76 -0.34
N VAL A 83 -4.78 -11.65 -0.12
CA VAL A 83 -3.52 -11.66 -0.89
C VAL A 83 -3.81 -12.00 -2.36
N ASP A 84 -4.67 -12.99 -2.62
CA ASP A 84 -5.05 -13.38 -3.98
C ASP A 84 -5.83 -12.25 -4.68
N ALA A 85 -6.76 -11.62 -3.99
CA ALA A 85 -7.53 -10.47 -4.49
C ALA A 85 -6.63 -9.28 -4.83
N PHE A 86 -5.67 -8.95 -3.95
CA PHE A 86 -4.64 -7.94 -4.20
C PHE A 86 -3.88 -8.24 -5.50
N TYR A 87 -3.42 -9.49 -5.67
CA TYR A 87 -2.65 -9.88 -6.83
C TYR A 87 -3.45 -9.75 -8.13
N HIS A 88 -4.70 -10.21 -8.15
CA HIS A 88 -5.56 -10.08 -9.33
C HIS A 88 -5.91 -8.61 -9.65
N ALA A 89 -6.18 -7.80 -8.62
CA ALA A 89 -6.41 -6.37 -8.79
C ALA A 89 -5.18 -5.69 -9.40
N ALA A 90 -3.99 -6.00 -8.89
CA ALA A 90 -2.73 -5.46 -9.39
C ALA A 90 -2.51 -5.75 -10.87
N LEU A 91 -2.62 -7.01 -11.29
CA LEU A 91 -2.44 -7.41 -12.70
C LEU A 91 -3.46 -6.75 -13.63
N THR A 92 -4.69 -6.55 -13.15
CA THR A 92 -5.75 -5.91 -13.93
C THR A 92 -5.50 -4.42 -14.15
N HIS A 93 -4.79 -3.76 -13.21
CA HIS A 93 -4.60 -2.30 -13.18
C HIS A 93 -3.15 -1.88 -13.48
N GLY A 94 -2.50 -2.56 -14.42
CA GLY A 94 -1.19 -2.17 -14.96
C GLY A 94 0.01 -2.67 -14.14
N GLY A 95 -0.23 -3.43 -13.08
CA GLY A 95 0.82 -4.18 -12.39
C GLY A 95 1.34 -5.33 -13.24
N ARG A 96 2.57 -5.74 -12.98
CA ARG A 96 3.20 -6.91 -13.61
C ARG A 96 3.51 -7.97 -12.57
N ASP A 97 3.38 -9.23 -12.93
CA ASP A 97 3.75 -10.34 -12.05
C ASP A 97 5.22 -10.23 -11.63
N ASN A 98 5.47 -10.45 -10.34
CA ASN A 98 6.80 -10.58 -9.75
C ASN A 98 6.86 -11.75 -8.74
N GLY A 99 5.82 -12.59 -8.71
CA GLY A 99 5.67 -13.69 -7.77
C GLY A 99 4.20 -13.91 -7.40
N ALA A 100 3.56 -14.85 -8.09
CA ALA A 100 2.18 -15.27 -7.83
C ALA A 100 1.91 -15.64 -6.35
N PRO A 101 0.66 -15.53 -5.87
CA PRO A 101 0.31 -15.88 -4.50
C PRO A 101 0.77 -17.27 -4.10
N GLY A 102 1.35 -17.39 -2.91
CA GLY A 102 1.79 -18.68 -2.40
C GLY A 102 2.55 -18.56 -1.08
N GLU A 103 2.90 -19.71 -0.50
CA GLU A 103 3.77 -19.73 0.67
C GLU A 103 5.20 -19.30 0.31
N ARG A 104 5.89 -18.67 1.27
CA ARG A 104 7.29 -18.27 1.16
C ARG A 104 8.11 -18.90 2.29
N HIS A 105 9.37 -19.22 2.00
CA HIS A 105 10.28 -19.89 2.93
C HIS A 105 10.88 -18.98 4.01
N TYR A 106 10.17 -17.92 4.41
CA TYR A 106 10.64 -17.01 5.46
C TYR A 106 10.28 -17.51 6.86
N HIS A 107 9.03 -17.93 7.05
CA HIS A 107 8.57 -18.65 8.23
C HIS A 107 7.25 -19.39 7.92
N PRO A 108 6.85 -20.39 8.73
CA PRO A 108 5.58 -21.08 8.54
C PRO A 108 4.40 -20.11 8.50
N GLY A 109 3.50 -20.28 7.53
CA GLY A 109 2.30 -19.46 7.37
C GLY A 109 2.50 -18.16 6.60
N TYR A 110 3.73 -17.78 6.21
CA TYR A 110 3.98 -16.61 5.36
C TYR A 110 3.43 -16.85 3.95
N TYR A 111 2.24 -16.34 3.67
CA TYR A 111 1.58 -16.39 2.37
C TYR A 111 1.60 -15.00 1.76
N ALA A 112 2.16 -14.86 0.57
CA ALA A 112 2.35 -13.55 -0.05
C ALA A 112 2.26 -13.59 -1.58
N ALA A 113 2.04 -12.42 -2.16
CA ALA A 113 2.09 -12.16 -3.59
C ALA A 113 2.89 -10.89 -3.87
N PHE A 114 3.60 -10.87 -5.00
CA PHE A 114 4.51 -9.80 -5.40
C PHE A 114 4.16 -9.33 -6.80
N VAL A 115 4.10 -8.01 -6.97
CA VAL A 115 3.85 -7.38 -8.27
C VAL A 115 4.77 -6.18 -8.44
N LEU A 116 5.17 -5.89 -9.67
CA LEU A 116 5.77 -4.60 -10.00
C LEU A 116 4.66 -3.60 -10.28
N ASP A 117 4.68 -2.46 -9.62
CA ASP A 117 3.81 -1.34 -9.95
C ASP A 117 4.18 -0.71 -11.33
N PRO A 118 3.41 0.26 -11.84
CA PRO A 118 3.70 0.93 -13.11
C PRO A 118 5.08 1.64 -13.15
N GLN A 119 5.65 1.98 -11.99
CA GLN A 119 6.96 2.62 -11.86
C GLN A 119 8.10 1.62 -11.64
N GLY A 120 7.78 0.33 -11.47
CA GLY A 120 8.73 -0.75 -11.21
C GLY A 120 9.10 -0.98 -9.74
N ASN A 121 8.36 -0.45 -8.78
CA ASN A 121 8.46 -0.80 -7.37
C ASN A 121 7.94 -2.21 -7.12
N ASN A 122 8.58 -2.95 -6.22
CA ASN A 122 8.15 -4.30 -5.82
C ASN A 122 7.12 -4.21 -4.69
N ILE A 123 5.85 -4.37 -5.03
CA ILE A 123 4.74 -4.27 -4.08
C ILE A 123 4.29 -5.66 -3.67
N GLU A 124 4.17 -5.85 -2.37
CA GLU A 124 3.77 -7.11 -1.76
C GLU A 124 2.47 -6.95 -0.97
N ALA A 125 1.63 -7.98 -1.01
CA ALA A 125 0.65 -8.23 0.04
C ALA A 125 1.03 -9.51 0.78
N VAL A 126 1.04 -9.46 2.11
CA VAL A 126 1.48 -10.56 2.96
C VAL A 126 0.47 -10.87 4.05
N TYR A 127 0.19 -12.16 4.22
CA TYR A 127 -0.48 -12.75 5.36
C TYR A 127 0.49 -13.65 6.12
N HIS A 128 0.70 -13.38 7.41
CA HIS A 128 1.66 -14.12 8.25
C HIS A 128 1.07 -15.41 8.88
N GLY A 129 -0.12 -15.83 8.48
CA GLY A 129 -0.84 -16.92 9.15
C GLY A 129 -1.63 -16.45 10.37
N LYS A 130 -2.28 -17.40 11.05
CA LYS A 130 -3.05 -17.12 12.27
C LYS A 130 -2.09 -16.67 13.38
N ALA A 131 -2.28 -15.45 13.87
CA ALA A 131 -1.48 -14.87 14.94
C ALA A 131 -2.36 -14.05 15.89
N GLU A 132 -1.93 -13.93 17.14
CA GLU A 132 -2.52 -13.00 18.11
C GLU A 132 -1.90 -11.62 17.93
N ARG A 133 -2.75 -10.60 17.69
CA ARG A 133 -2.34 -9.20 17.59
C ARG A 133 -2.79 -8.49 18.85
N SER A 134 -1.87 -7.80 19.53
CA SER A 134 -2.20 -7.04 20.74
C SER A 134 -3.18 -5.88 20.48
N ALA A 135 -3.21 -5.38 19.25
CA ALA A 135 -4.18 -4.43 18.73
C ALA A 135 -4.28 -4.56 17.20
N GLY A 136 -5.41 -4.16 16.61
CA GLY A 136 -5.55 -4.07 15.15
C GLY A 136 -4.70 -2.96 14.54
N SER A 137 -4.47 -1.87 15.30
CA SER A 137 -3.69 -0.70 14.92
C SER A 137 -3.46 0.20 16.13
N VAL A 138 -2.61 1.24 16.01
CA VAL A 138 -2.53 2.31 17.00
C VAL A 138 -3.54 3.40 16.66
N ALA A 139 -4.55 3.59 17.51
CA ALA A 139 -5.54 4.65 17.35
C ALA A 139 -5.02 5.98 17.91
N ILE A 140 -4.98 7.01 17.07
CA ILE A 140 -4.66 8.40 17.46
C ILE A 140 -5.93 9.23 17.28
N SER A 141 -6.34 9.93 18.35
CA SER A 141 -7.50 10.81 18.34
C SER A 141 -7.08 12.22 18.71
N PHE A 142 -7.47 13.19 17.89
CA PHE A 142 -7.24 14.60 18.16
C PHE A 142 -8.53 15.23 18.69
N THR A 143 -8.50 15.72 19.92
CA THR A 143 -9.56 16.58 20.44
C THR A 143 -9.41 17.97 19.83
N GLN A 144 -10.45 18.46 19.17
CA GLN A 144 -10.59 19.88 18.84
C GLN A 144 -11.07 20.67 20.06
#